data_AF-A0A182HQC5-F1
#
_entry.id   AF-A0A182HQC5-F1
#
_cell.length_a   1.000
_cell.length_b   1.000
_cell.length_c   1.000
_cell.angle_alpha   90.00
_cell.angle_beta   90.00
_cell.angle_gamma   90.00
#
_symmetry.space_group_name_H-M   'P 1'
#
loop_
_entity.id
_entity.type
_entity.pdbx_description
1 polymer ?
#
loop_
_entity_poly.entity_id
_entity_poly.type
_entity_poly.pdbx_seq_one_letter_code
_entity_poly.pdbx_strand_id
1 'polypeptide(L)'
;MKRQYMSLILYHNEQQRQIAEASRAEEQVKRAPEQIITEIAPAGPFYPAENYHQKYRLQGHTDLAKGIGLTPDLLHTSHVAARLNGYLIGVSGLKQFEDEADLLGLSKDQVQYVREYVIQNEGGGIFC
;
A
#
# COMPACT_ATOMS: atom_id res chain seq x y z
N MET A 1 -1.04 25.90 -3.96
CA MET A 1 -0.62 24.51 -3.71
C MET A 1 -1.72 23.57 -4.20
N LYS A 2 -1.42 22.56 -5.02
CA LYS A 2 -2.42 21.58 -5.46
C LYS A 2 -2.72 20.64 -4.30
N ARG A 3 -3.99 20.55 -3.86
CA ARG A 3 -4.39 19.75 -2.70
C ARG A 3 -4.38 18.23 -2.95
N GLN A 4 -4.55 17.81 -4.20
CA GLN A 4 -4.70 16.38 -4.55
C GLN A 4 -3.48 15.51 -4.20
N TYR A 5 -2.29 16.10 -4.18
CA TYR A 5 -1.02 15.40 -3.90
C TYR A 5 -0.27 16.02 -2.72
N MET A 6 -0.97 16.70 -1.81
CA MET A 6 -0.34 17.27 -0.63
C MET A 6 0.08 16.17 0.35
N SER A 7 1.25 16.32 0.95
CA SER A 7 1.69 15.44 2.03
C SER A 7 0.93 15.78 3.31
N LEU A 8 0.21 14.82 3.87
CA LEU A 8 -0.70 15.01 5.00
C LEU A 8 -0.70 13.77 5.91
N ILE A 9 -0.65 14.02 7.21
CA ILE A 9 -0.88 13.02 8.26
C ILE A 9 -2.14 13.44 9.03
N LEU A 10 -3.14 12.55 9.06
CA LEU A 10 -4.39 12.75 9.79
C LEU A 10 -4.38 11.94 11.09
N TYR A 11 -4.43 12.62 12.24
CA TYR A 11 -4.42 11.96 13.55
C TYR A 11 -5.83 11.80 14.14
N HIS A 12 -6.08 10.66 14.78
CA HIS A 12 -7.34 10.38 15.48
C HIS A 12 -7.28 10.69 16.99
N ASN A 13 -6.07 10.80 17.55
CA ASN A 13 -5.89 11.10 18.97
C ASN A 13 -4.55 11.82 19.22
N GLU A 14 -4.38 12.30 20.44
CA GLU A 14 -3.21 13.06 20.88
C GLU A 14 -1.90 12.26 20.79
N GLN A 15 -1.95 10.96 21.08
CA GLN A 15 -0.78 10.09 20.98
C GLN A 15 -0.27 10.01 19.53
N GLN A 16 -1.16 9.83 18.55
CA GLN A 16 -0.80 9.84 17.12
C GLN A 16 -0.24 11.20 16.69
N ARG A 17 -0.81 12.31 17.19
CA ARG A 17 -0.30 13.67 16.92
C ARG A 17 1.15 13.81 17.38
N GLN A 18 1.44 13.43 18.62
CA GLN A 18 2.78 13.54 19.20
C GLN A 18 3.80 12.67 18.45
N ILE A 19 3.45 11.44 18.07
CA ILE A 19 4.31 10.55 17.28
C ILE A 19 4.59 11.15 15.89
N ALA A 20 3.57 11.72 15.23
CA ALA A 20 3.72 12.36 13.92
C ALA A 20 4.60 13.62 13.99
N GLU A 21 4.40 14.47 15.00
CA GLU A 21 5.19 15.69 15.20
C GLU A 21 6.66 15.36 15.49
N ALA A 22 6.91 14.37 16.36
CA ALA A 22 8.25 13.91 16.70
C ALA A 22 8.98 13.31 15.48
N SER A 23 8.32 12.43 14.72
CA SER A 23 8.93 11.83 13.52
C SER A 23 9.21 12.87 12.43
N ARG A 24 8.32 13.86 12.24
CA ARG A 24 8.57 14.99 11.32
C ARG A 24 9.77 15.82 11.75
N ALA A 25 9.91 16.10 13.04
CA ALA A 25 11.04 16.86 13.57
C ALA A 25 12.37 16.11 13.40
N GLU A 26 12.38 14.80 13.69
CA GLU A 26 13.55 13.94 13.47
C GLU A 26 13.95 13.93 11.99
N GLU A 27 12.99 13.75 11.10
CA GLU A 27 13.26 13.65 9.67
C GLU A 27 13.67 14.99 9.04
N GLN A 28 13.16 16.11 9.57
CA GLN A 28 13.58 17.45 9.16
C GLN A 28 15.06 17.70 9.44
N VAL A 29 15.61 17.13 10.53
CA VAL A 29 17.05 17.19 10.82
C VAL A 29 17.83 16.39 9.78
N LYS A 30 17.38 15.18 9.42
CA LYS A 30 18.08 14.32 8.45
C LYS A 30 18.08 14.87 7.03
N ARG A 31 17.04 15.61 6.64
CA ARG A 31 16.85 16.13 5.28
C ARG A 31 17.27 17.59 5.10
N ALA A 32 17.74 18.25 6.15
CA ALA A 32 18.21 19.62 6.06
C ALA A 32 19.27 19.78 4.93
N PRO A 33 19.16 20.84 4.10
CA PRO A 33 18.34 22.02 4.26
C PRO A 33 16.91 21.93 3.65
N GLU A 34 16.51 20.80 3.10
CA GLU A 34 15.17 20.64 2.52
C GLU A 34 14.09 20.77 3.60
N GLN A 35 13.03 21.54 3.32
CA GLN A 35 11.93 21.71 4.26
C GLN A 35 10.88 20.62 4.06
N ILE A 36 10.54 19.91 5.15
CA ILE A 36 9.41 19.00 5.18
C ILE A 36 8.12 19.80 5.34
N ILE A 37 7.29 19.78 4.29
CA ILE A 37 6.01 20.52 4.24
C ILE A 37 4.79 19.68 4.66
N THR A 38 5.01 18.48 5.20
CA THR A 38 3.92 17.57 5.62
C THR A 38 3.05 18.24 6.68
N GLU A 39 1.77 18.38 6.36
CA GLU A 39 0.75 18.87 7.28
C GLU A 39 0.35 17.77 8.27
N ILE A 40 0.13 18.13 9.53
CA ILE A 40 -0.35 17.23 10.58
C ILE A 40 -1.65 17.84 11.09
N ALA A 41 -2.78 17.18 10.83
CA ALA A 41 -4.11 17.71 11.09
C ALA A 41 -5.03 16.66 11.74
N PRO A 42 -6.07 17.05 12.48
CA PRO A 42 -7.02 16.09 13.03
C PRO A 42 -7.78 15.39 11.90
N ALA A 43 -8.00 14.08 12.06
CA ALA A 43 -8.78 13.29 11.13
C ALA A 43 -10.24 13.77 11.10
N GLY A 44 -10.70 14.21 9.93
CA GLY A 44 -12.10 14.46 9.64
C GLY A 44 -12.79 13.25 9.01
N PRO A 45 -13.97 13.45 8.39
CA PRO A 45 -14.60 12.41 7.58
C PRO A 45 -13.66 11.92 6.47
N PHE A 46 -13.60 10.61 6.29
CA PHE A 46 -12.91 9.97 5.18
C PHE A 46 -13.93 9.49 4.16
N TYR A 47 -13.78 9.90 2.91
CA TYR A 47 -14.64 9.50 1.81
C TYR A 47 -13.89 8.46 0.96
N PRO A 48 -14.33 7.19 0.96
CA PRO A 48 -13.69 6.16 0.16
C PRO A 48 -13.69 6.54 -1.32
N ALA A 49 -12.54 6.38 -1.97
CA ALA A 49 -12.43 6.48 -3.42
C ALA A 49 -13.18 5.31 -4.09
N GLU A 50 -13.54 5.51 -5.36
CA GLU A 50 -14.22 4.54 -6.20
C GLU A 50 -13.47 3.20 -6.27
N ASN A 51 -14.20 2.11 -6.51
CA ASN A 51 -13.65 0.75 -6.51
C ASN A 51 -12.46 0.58 -7.46
N TYR A 52 -12.44 1.26 -8.61
CA TYR A 52 -11.33 1.14 -9.56
C TYR A 52 -10.00 1.70 -9.02
N HIS A 53 -10.03 2.52 -7.96
CA HIS A 53 -8.82 2.98 -7.28
C HIS A 53 -8.28 1.98 -6.24
N GLN A 54 -9.10 1.05 -5.76
CA GLN A 54 -8.75 0.13 -4.69
C GLN A 54 -7.92 -1.04 -5.20
N LYS A 55 -6.80 -1.39 -4.55
CA LYS A 55 -5.94 -2.52 -5.00
C LYS A 55 -5.64 -2.46 -6.51
N TYR A 56 -5.36 -1.25 -7.00
CA TYR A 56 -5.27 -0.92 -8.43
C TYR A 56 -4.41 -1.89 -9.23
N ARG A 57 -3.24 -2.28 -8.69
CA ARG A 57 -2.35 -3.21 -9.39
C ARG A 57 -2.98 -4.60 -9.48
N LEU A 58 -3.49 -5.13 -8.37
CA LEU A 58 -4.17 -6.44 -8.37
C LEU A 58 -5.35 -6.48 -9.35
N GLN A 59 -6.14 -5.41 -9.46
CA GLN A 59 -7.26 -5.35 -10.42
C GLN A 59 -6.80 -5.45 -11.88
N GLY A 60 -5.57 -5.05 -12.20
CA GLY A 60 -4.96 -5.23 -13.52
C GLY A 60 -4.64 -6.70 -13.86
N HIS A 61 -4.50 -7.58 -12.86
CA HIS A 61 -4.26 -9.01 -13.05
C HIS A 61 -5.59 -9.78 -13.02
N THR A 62 -6.37 -9.63 -14.10
CA THR A 62 -7.79 -10.05 -14.13
C THR A 62 -8.01 -11.53 -13.81
N ASP A 63 -7.14 -12.42 -14.29
CA ASP A 63 -7.30 -13.87 -14.09
C ASP A 63 -6.95 -14.27 -12.66
N LEU A 64 -5.92 -13.66 -12.09
CA LEU A 64 -5.58 -13.82 -10.68
C LEU A 64 -6.73 -13.30 -9.79
N ALA A 65 -7.22 -12.08 -10.05
CA ALA A 65 -8.31 -11.46 -9.31
C ALA A 65 -9.59 -12.32 -9.34
N LYS A 66 -9.97 -12.84 -10.51
CA LYS A 66 -11.10 -13.77 -10.64
C LYS A 66 -10.82 -15.09 -9.94
N GLY A 67 -9.62 -15.64 -10.09
CA GLY A 67 -9.21 -16.93 -9.53
C GLY A 67 -9.19 -16.96 -7.99
N ILE A 68 -8.98 -15.81 -7.34
CA ILE A 68 -9.08 -15.67 -5.88
C ILE A 68 -10.48 -15.23 -5.42
N GLY A 69 -11.44 -15.10 -6.34
CA GLY A 69 -12.80 -14.66 -6.01
C GLY A 69 -12.88 -13.21 -5.53
N LEU A 70 -12.05 -12.30 -6.05
CA LEU A 70 -12.03 -10.91 -5.63
C LEU A 70 -13.36 -10.22 -5.96
N THR A 71 -14.08 -9.79 -4.92
CA THR A 71 -15.32 -9.01 -5.02
C THR A 71 -15.08 -7.54 -4.68
N PRO A 72 -16.01 -6.63 -5.03
CA PRO A 72 -15.94 -5.24 -4.61
C PRO A 72 -15.73 -5.06 -3.10
N ASP A 73 -16.39 -5.86 -2.25
CA ASP A 73 -16.22 -5.78 -0.79
C ASP A 73 -14.82 -6.20 -0.34
N LEU A 74 -14.25 -7.21 -1.01
CA LEU A 74 -12.89 -7.70 -0.72
C LEU A 74 -11.81 -6.71 -1.18
N LEU A 75 -12.08 -5.83 -2.16
CA LEU A 75 -11.15 -4.75 -2.52
C LEU A 75 -10.85 -3.83 -1.33
N HIS A 76 -11.84 -3.60 -0.48
CA HIS A 76 -11.71 -2.71 0.68
C HIS A 76 -11.14 -3.42 1.91
N THR A 77 -11.51 -4.68 2.12
CA THR A 77 -11.37 -5.34 3.43
C THR A 77 -10.35 -6.48 3.46
N SER A 78 -10.00 -7.08 2.31
CA SER A 78 -9.20 -8.30 2.29
C SER A 78 -7.72 -8.03 2.56
N HIS A 79 -7.19 -8.67 3.61
CA HIS A 79 -5.76 -8.73 3.89
C HIS A 79 -4.98 -9.36 2.72
N VAL A 80 -5.49 -10.46 2.17
CA VAL A 80 -4.86 -11.16 1.03
C VAL A 80 -4.81 -10.22 -0.18
N ALA A 81 -5.90 -9.51 -0.49
CA ALA A 81 -5.90 -8.55 -1.60
C ALA A 81 -4.89 -7.42 -1.38
N ALA A 82 -4.71 -6.94 -0.14
CA ALA A 82 -3.69 -5.94 0.19
C ALA A 82 -2.27 -6.45 -0.03
N ARG A 83 -1.98 -7.67 0.44
CA ARG A 83 -0.68 -8.32 0.26
C ARG A 83 -0.36 -8.54 -1.21
N LEU A 84 -1.27 -9.14 -1.97
CA LEU A 84 -1.08 -9.39 -3.39
C LEU A 84 -0.88 -8.10 -4.17
N ASN A 85 -1.64 -7.05 -3.87
CA ASN A 85 -1.41 -5.76 -4.51
C ASN A 85 0.01 -5.22 -4.24
N GLY A 86 0.53 -5.38 -3.02
CA GLY A 86 1.91 -5.01 -2.66
C GLY A 86 2.97 -5.84 -3.38
N TYR A 87 2.82 -7.16 -3.41
CA TYR A 87 3.71 -8.08 -4.11
C TYR A 87 3.77 -7.81 -5.60
N LEU A 88 2.62 -7.55 -6.23
CA LEU A 88 2.54 -7.22 -7.65
C LEU A 88 3.16 -5.85 -7.98
N ILE A 89 3.30 -4.92 -7.01
CA ILE A 89 4.08 -3.69 -7.20
C ILE A 89 5.59 -3.96 -7.11
N GLY A 90 6.00 -4.96 -6.33
CA GLY A 90 7.41 -5.25 -6.04
C GLY A 90 8.01 -4.48 -4.85
N VAL A 91 7.16 -3.85 -4.02
CA VAL A 91 7.58 -3.19 -2.77
C VAL A 91 7.99 -4.21 -1.71
N SER A 92 7.35 -5.38 -1.73
CA SER A 92 7.69 -6.52 -0.87
C SER A 92 8.58 -7.49 -1.64
N GLY A 93 9.78 -7.75 -1.13
CA GLY A 93 10.77 -8.60 -1.80
C GLY A 93 10.40 -10.08 -1.85
N LEU A 94 11.10 -10.83 -2.71
CA LEU A 94 10.81 -12.25 -2.97
C LEU A 94 10.79 -13.09 -1.70
N LYS A 95 11.76 -12.89 -0.81
CA LYS A 95 11.83 -13.63 0.46
C LYS A 95 10.56 -13.49 1.29
N GLN A 96 10.03 -12.26 1.41
CA GLN A 96 8.82 -12.02 2.17
C GLN A 96 7.60 -12.67 1.51
N PHE A 97 7.56 -12.71 0.17
CA PHE A 97 6.50 -13.41 -0.54
C PHE A 97 6.54 -14.92 -0.25
N GLU A 98 7.71 -15.55 -0.37
CA GLU A 98 7.85 -16.99 -0.10
C GLU A 98 7.48 -17.35 1.34
N ASP A 99 7.90 -16.54 2.32
CA ASP A 99 7.60 -16.77 3.74
C ASP A 99 6.09 -16.67 4.05
N GLU A 100 5.32 -15.89 3.27
CA GLU A 100 3.90 -15.65 3.50
C GLU A 100 2.98 -16.45 2.52
N ALA A 101 3.51 -17.01 1.43
CA ALA A 101 2.73 -17.54 0.31
C ALA A 101 1.71 -18.62 0.72
N ASP A 102 2.10 -19.52 1.61
CA ASP A 102 1.22 -20.60 2.11
C ASP A 102 0.02 -20.07 2.91
N LEU A 103 0.15 -18.88 3.51
CA LEU A 103 -0.90 -18.23 4.30
C LEU A 103 -1.91 -17.47 3.43
N LEU A 104 -1.59 -17.25 2.15
CA LEU A 104 -2.44 -16.48 1.23
C LEU A 104 -3.57 -17.32 0.62
N GLY A 105 -3.56 -18.65 0.81
CA GLY A 105 -4.60 -19.54 0.29
C GLY A 105 -4.62 -19.65 -1.24
N LEU A 106 -3.49 -19.38 -1.89
CA LEU A 106 -3.33 -19.44 -3.33
C LEU A 106 -3.10 -20.87 -3.82
N SER A 107 -3.53 -21.17 -5.05
CA SER A 107 -3.10 -22.38 -5.75
C SER A 107 -1.61 -22.31 -6.11
N LYS A 108 -0.98 -23.45 -6.39
CA LYS A 108 0.44 -23.48 -6.81
C LYS A 108 0.70 -22.62 -8.05
N ASP A 109 -0.23 -22.64 -9.00
CA ASP A 109 -0.12 -21.85 -10.23
C ASP A 109 -0.24 -20.35 -9.96
N GLN A 110 -1.14 -19.96 -9.03
CA GLN A 110 -1.27 -18.57 -8.59
C GLN A 110 -0.03 -18.09 -7.83
N VAL A 111 0.55 -18.93 -6.96
CA VAL A 111 1.82 -18.61 -6.27
C VAL A 111 2.93 -18.40 -7.28
N GLN A 112 3.06 -19.30 -8.27
CA GLN A 112 4.07 -19.18 -9.31
C GLN A 112 3.88 -17.90 -10.15
N TYR A 113 2.64 -17.59 -10.52
CA TYR A 113 2.32 -16.36 -11.23
C TYR A 113 2.73 -15.11 -10.45
N VAL A 114 2.35 -15.03 -9.16
CA VAL A 114 2.70 -13.86 -8.32
C VAL A 114 4.21 -13.78 -8.12
N ARG A 115 4.89 -14.92 -7.91
CA ARG A 115 6.36 -15.01 -7.80
C ARG A 115 7.06 -14.37 -8.99
N GLU A 116 6.62 -14.68 -10.21
CA GLU A 116 7.22 -14.13 -11.43
C GLU A 116 7.11 -12.60 -11.46
N TYR A 117 5.96 -12.05 -11.09
CA TYR A 117 5.79 -10.60 -10.99
C TYR A 117 6.59 -9.97 -9.86
N VAL A 118 6.70 -10.63 -8.70
CA VAL A 118 7.55 -10.15 -7.60
C VAL A 118 9.00 -10.05 -8.05
N ILE A 119 9.52 -11.05 -8.77
CA ILE A 119 10.89 -11.05 -9.30
C ILE A 119 11.06 -9.96 -10.36
N GLN A 120 10.12 -9.87 -11.31
CA GLN A 120 10.18 -8.87 -12.39
C GLN A 120 10.12 -7.44 -11.87
N ASN A 121 9.34 -7.22 -10.80
CA ASN A 121 9.12 -5.91 -10.22
C ASN A 121 9.99 -5.65 -8.99
N GLU A 122 10.94 -6.54 -8.64
CA GLU A 122 11.72 -6.42 -7.41
C GLU A 122 12.52 -5.10 -7.38
N GLY A 123 12.39 -4.36 -6.28
CA GLY A 123 12.97 -3.01 -6.17
C GLY A 123 12.19 -1.93 -6.95
N GLY A 124 11.05 -2.29 -7.55
CA GLY A 124 10.09 -1.38 -8.16
C GLY A 124 9.45 -0.46 -7.12
N GLY A 125 9.28 0.80 -7.49
CA GLY A 125 8.65 1.82 -6.66
C GLY A 125 7.13 1.86 -6.81
N ILE A 126 6.46 2.53 -5.87
CA ILE A 126 5.04 2.89 -5.99
C ILE A 126 4.94 4.06 -6.97
N PHE A 127 4.88 3.75 -8.26
CA PHE A 127 4.54 4.72 -9.29
C PHE A 127 3.07 4.51 -9.66
N CYS A 128 2.27 5.57 -9.64
CA CYS A 128 0.91 5.57 -10.17
C CYS A 128 0.92 6.03 -11.63
#